data_AF-A0A534AW11-F1
#
_entry.id   AF-A0A534AW11-F1
#
_cell.length_a   1.000
_cell.length_b   1.000
_cell.length_c   1.000
_cell.angle_alpha   90.00
_cell.angle_beta   90.00
_cell.angle_gamma   90.00
#
_symmetry.space_group_name_H-M   'P 1'
#
loop_
_entity.id
_entity.type
_entity.pdbx_description
1 polymer ?
#
loop_
_entity_poly.entity_id
_entity_poly.type
_entity_poly.pdbx_seq_one_letter_code
_entity_poly.pdbx_strand_id
1 'polypeptide(L)'
;MAAVASALSVGAGAAVTIALIASRPTLADQATLSPIVDSADKVLRFDWPALHIGTGEYEEGPTGVTVFYFPHRALAAVDVRGGGPGTVNTDYLRLGYDTPELDAVVFSGGSWYGLESITAVGTALKDDGIRDGTWTNLALSVGAIIYDLGERRLNEIYPDKRLAQATFRAAQPGVFPLGAHGAGRFAKTGGLFGCNAYSGEGGAFRQVGEIKIAAFAVVNAFGVVARRDGRVAACYGDVKWAKDLRTVDLLAAYPASRKAGSALTSSANESRRNTTVSLVVTNEKLNPADLQRLATHVHSSMGRALQPFATEFDGDVLYAVSTGELDAANAASSFSTLDLDVTAAEVMWDAILASVPEQPAVTQTPALARATGKAADLRRYAGEYVFSPLVSVRITAAQNRLFAQATGARAAYAIGKDAPVELEPISATDFTVPGRYPLVVSFQQPGRLVMNPGHWEQIGTRKGTRRSD
;
A
#
# COMPACT_ATOMS: atom_id res chain seq x y z
N MET A 1 41.82 -35.42 -65.77
CA MET A 1 42.15 -34.10 -65.20
C MET A 1 42.45 -34.30 -63.71
N ALA A 2 43.53 -33.67 -63.25
CA ALA A 2 44.28 -33.73 -61.97
C ALA A 2 43.51 -34.23 -60.70
N ALA A 3 44.01 -35.11 -59.81
CA ALA A 3 45.31 -35.32 -59.14
C ALA A 3 45.43 -34.68 -57.73
N VAL A 4 45.46 -35.55 -56.71
CA VAL A 4 46.28 -35.56 -55.46
C VAL A 4 45.99 -34.53 -54.33
N ALA A 5 45.74 -35.02 -53.10
CA ALA A 5 46.60 -34.80 -51.92
C ALA A 5 46.06 -35.44 -50.62
N SER A 6 47.01 -35.87 -49.79
CA SER A 6 46.92 -36.72 -48.60
C SER A 6 46.74 -35.95 -47.27
N ALA A 7 46.50 -36.73 -46.19
CA ALA A 7 47.15 -36.66 -44.85
C ALA A 7 46.30 -36.30 -43.61
N LEU A 8 46.24 -37.30 -42.71
CA LEU A 8 46.49 -37.30 -41.26
C LEU A 8 46.08 -36.11 -40.34
N SER A 9 45.34 -36.50 -39.28
CA SER A 9 45.69 -36.37 -37.83
C SER A 9 44.92 -35.41 -36.91
N VAL A 10 44.80 -35.90 -35.66
CA VAL A 10 44.54 -35.25 -34.36
C VAL A 10 43.08 -34.91 -34.02
N GLY A 11 42.39 -35.87 -33.41
CA GLY A 11 41.20 -35.61 -32.59
C GLY A 11 41.61 -35.04 -31.24
N ALA A 12 41.40 -33.74 -31.04
CA ALA A 12 41.57 -33.07 -29.76
C ALA A 12 40.40 -33.44 -28.82
N GLY A 13 40.73 -33.83 -27.59
CA GLY A 13 39.74 -34.10 -26.55
C GLY A 13 38.94 -32.85 -26.19
N ALA A 14 37.62 -32.91 -26.37
CA ALA A 14 36.71 -31.90 -25.89
C ALA A 14 36.59 -32.03 -24.36
N ALA A 15 37.22 -31.11 -23.64
CA ALA A 15 36.96 -30.92 -22.21
C ALA A 15 35.49 -30.47 -22.06
N VAL A 16 34.66 -31.33 -21.47
CA VAL A 16 33.30 -30.98 -21.07
C VAL A 16 33.41 -30.08 -19.84
N THR A 17 33.36 -28.77 -20.06
CA THR A 17 33.19 -27.79 -19.00
C THR A 17 31.78 -27.94 -18.45
N ILE A 18 31.63 -28.67 -17.34
CA ILE A 18 30.39 -28.69 -16.57
C ILE A 18 30.23 -27.28 -15.98
N ALA A 19 29.49 -26.43 -16.70
CA ALA A 19 29.00 -25.19 -16.14
C ALA A 19 28.06 -25.55 -14.99
N LEU A 20 28.52 -25.36 -13.75
CA LEU A 20 27.67 -25.35 -12.58
C LEU A 20 26.59 -24.28 -12.81
N ILE A 21 25.40 -24.71 -13.22
CA ILE A 21 24.21 -23.86 -13.23
C ILE A 21 23.97 -23.51 -11.77
N ALA A 22 24.44 -22.33 -11.36
CA ALA A 22 24.11 -21.76 -10.06
C ALA A 22 22.58 -21.65 -10.02
N SER A 23 21.93 -22.48 -9.21
CA SER A 23 20.51 -22.41 -8.95
C SER A 23 20.19 -20.98 -8.50
N ARG A 24 19.44 -20.25 -9.32
CA ARG A 24 18.94 -18.94 -8.94
C ARG A 24 18.08 -19.12 -7.69
N PRO A 25 18.22 -18.27 -6.67
CA PRO A 25 17.28 -18.29 -5.55
C PRO A 25 15.86 -18.13 -6.13
N THR A 26 14.93 -18.97 -5.70
CA THR A 26 13.51 -18.90 -6.09
C THR A 26 12.91 -17.66 -5.45
N LEU A 27 12.84 -16.59 -6.24
CA LEU A 27 12.06 -15.40 -5.91
C LEU A 27 10.57 -15.74 -5.99
N ALA A 28 9.75 -14.99 -5.25
CA ALA A 28 8.30 -15.09 -5.39
C ALA A 28 7.90 -14.76 -6.84
N ASP A 29 7.18 -15.67 -7.48
CA ASP A 29 6.71 -15.52 -8.86
C ASP A 29 5.26 -15.04 -8.83
N GLN A 30 5.01 -13.88 -9.45
CA GLN A 30 3.69 -13.24 -9.57
C GLN A 30 2.61 -14.23 -10.01
N ALA A 31 2.92 -15.17 -10.91
CA ALA A 31 1.96 -16.15 -11.43
C ALA A 31 1.51 -17.20 -10.39
N THR A 32 2.27 -17.35 -9.30
CA THR A 32 2.07 -18.42 -8.29
C THR A 32 1.61 -17.89 -6.93
N LEU A 33 1.54 -16.57 -6.76
CA LEU A 33 1.12 -15.95 -5.50
C LEU A 33 -0.29 -16.39 -5.13
N SER A 34 -0.54 -16.58 -3.83
CA SER A 34 -1.84 -16.96 -3.30
C SER A 34 -2.51 -15.76 -2.65
N PRO A 35 -3.70 -15.34 -3.11
CA PRO A 35 -4.47 -14.29 -2.47
C PRO A 35 -4.78 -14.63 -1.02
N ILE A 36 -4.58 -13.68 -0.11
CA ILE A 36 -5.13 -13.69 1.24
C ILE A 36 -6.27 -12.68 1.25
N VAL A 37 -7.45 -13.07 1.71
CA VAL A 37 -8.64 -12.23 1.69
C VAL A 37 -9.22 -12.07 3.08
N ASP A 38 -9.79 -10.89 3.36
CA ASP A 38 -10.47 -10.52 4.60
C ASP A 38 -9.67 -10.84 5.89
N SER A 39 -8.34 -10.74 5.82
CA SER A 39 -7.48 -10.77 7.00
C SER A 39 -7.54 -9.42 7.72
N ALA A 40 -7.65 -9.44 9.04
CA ALA A 40 -7.71 -8.22 9.83
C ALA A 40 -7.35 -8.45 11.29
N ASP A 41 -6.47 -7.61 11.83
CA ASP A 41 -6.24 -7.54 13.28
C ASP A 41 -7.25 -6.62 13.96
N LYS A 42 -7.68 -5.56 13.25
CA LYS A 42 -8.65 -4.59 13.69
C LYS A 42 -9.68 -4.35 12.59
N VAL A 43 -10.95 -4.33 12.97
CA VAL A 43 -12.07 -4.10 12.04
C VAL A 43 -12.99 -3.01 12.54
N LEU A 44 -13.53 -2.22 11.61
CA LEU A 44 -14.78 -1.48 11.78
C LEU A 44 -15.94 -2.44 11.50
N ARG A 45 -16.97 -2.41 12.36
CA ARG A 45 -18.23 -3.14 12.15
C ARG A 45 -19.40 -2.17 12.15
N PHE A 46 -20.33 -2.36 11.22
CA PHE A 46 -21.52 -1.53 11.07
C PHE A 46 -22.64 -2.32 10.38
N ASP A 47 -23.89 -1.89 10.53
CA ASP A 47 -25.04 -2.56 9.92
C ASP A 47 -25.49 -1.86 8.64
N TRP A 48 -25.10 -2.41 7.49
CA TRP A 48 -25.55 -1.91 6.19
C TRP A 48 -25.48 -2.99 5.09
N PRO A 49 -26.58 -3.71 4.83
CA PRO A 49 -26.61 -4.79 3.83
C PRO A 49 -26.36 -4.34 2.38
N ALA A 50 -26.62 -3.07 2.05
CA ALA A 50 -26.44 -2.55 0.69
C ALA A 50 -24.96 -2.31 0.30
N LEU A 51 -24.03 -2.37 1.26
CA LEU A 51 -22.61 -2.15 1.05
C LEU A 51 -21.81 -3.38 1.49
N HIS A 52 -21.30 -4.11 0.51
CA HIS A 52 -20.38 -5.23 0.71
C HIS A 52 -18.95 -4.74 0.55
N ILE A 53 -18.05 -5.20 1.42
CA ILE A 53 -16.64 -4.83 1.36
C ILE A 53 -15.78 -6.08 1.45
N GLY A 54 -14.82 -6.19 0.54
CA GLY A 54 -13.79 -7.23 0.57
C GLY A 54 -12.40 -6.60 0.53
N THR A 55 -11.46 -7.19 1.26
CA THR A 55 -10.04 -6.83 1.15
C THR A 55 -9.24 -8.05 0.72
N GLY A 56 -8.19 -7.82 -0.05
CA GLY A 56 -7.27 -8.88 -0.43
C GLY A 56 -5.86 -8.38 -0.60
N GLU A 57 -4.90 -9.23 -0.26
CA GLU A 57 -3.48 -8.91 -0.29
C GLU A 57 -2.62 -10.09 -0.77
N TYR A 58 -1.45 -9.76 -1.30
CA TYR A 58 -0.32 -10.68 -1.38
C TYR A 58 0.66 -10.31 -0.28
N GLU A 59 1.00 -11.26 0.59
CA GLU A 59 1.98 -11.03 1.67
C GLU A 59 3.38 -10.74 1.14
N GLU A 60 3.73 -11.34 -0.01
CA GLU A 60 5.06 -11.23 -0.60
C GLU A 60 5.36 -9.82 -1.12
N GLY A 61 4.33 -9.03 -1.46
CA GLY A 61 4.47 -7.63 -1.87
C GLY A 61 5.10 -6.80 -0.74
N PRO A 62 4.42 -6.61 0.39
CA PRO A 62 2.99 -6.74 0.56
C PRO A 62 2.25 -5.57 -0.11
N THR A 63 1.15 -5.88 -0.78
CA THR A 63 0.29 -4.96 -1.54
C THR A 63 -1.10 -5.58 -1.65
N GLY A 64 -2.13 -4.81 -1.99
CA GLY A 64 -3.48 -5.35 -2.03
C GLY A 64 -4.53 -4.51 -2.73
N VAL A 65 -5.78 -4.99 -2.62
CA VAL A 65 -7.00 -4.46 -3.22
C VAL A 65 -8.08 -4.34 -2.14
N THR A 66 -8.92 -3.33 -2.25
CA THR A 66 -10.13 -3.15 -1.45
C THR A 66 -11.29 -2.93 -2.40
N VAL A 67 -12.34 -3.74 -2.32
CA VAL A 67 -13.52 -3.70 -3.20
C VAL A 67 -14.74 -3.31 -2.38
N PHE A 68 -15.43 -2.25 -2.79
CA PHE A 68 -16.74 -1.84 -2.29
C PHE A 68 -17.79 -2.21 -3.34
N TYR A 69 -18.62 -3.21 -3.04
CA TYR A 69 -19.62 -3.79 -3.94
C TYR A 69 -21.04 -3.41 -3.50
N PHE A 70 -21.87 -3.02 -4.48
CA PHE A 70 -23.25 -2.61 -4.32
C PHE A 70 -24.17 -3.58 -5.08
N PRO A 71 -24.77 -4.59 -4.41
CA PRO A 71 -25.56 -5.64 -5.08
C PRO A 71 -26.71 -5.12 -5.94
N HIS A 72 -27.33 -4.01 -5.52
CA HIS A 72 -28.46 -3.38 -6.21
C HIS A 72 -28.08 -2.26 -7.16
N ARG A 73 -26.77 -2.09 -7.43
CA ARG A 73 -26.17 -0.91 -8.05
C ARG A 73 -26.43 0.38 -7.25
N ALA A 74 -25.64 1.40 -7.54
CA ALA A 74 -25.75 2.68 -6.85
C ALA A 74 -25.54 3.86 -7.81
N LEU A 75 -26.03 5.03 -7.40
CA LEU A 75 -25.68 6.29 -8.05
C LEU A 75 -24.31 6.74 -7.52
N ALA A 76 -23.45 7.25 -8.39
CA ALA A 76 -22.10 7.65 -8.01
C ALA A 76 -21.64 8.93 -8.69
N ALA A 77 -20.81 9.69 -7.96
CA ALA A 77 -20.10 10.86 -8.44
C ALA A 77 -18.61 10.74 -8.07
N VAL A 78 -17.76 11.55 -8.70
CA VAL A 78 -16.32 11.54 -8.44
C VAL A 78 -15.73 12.94 -8.45
N ASP A 79 -14.78 13.18 -7.55
CA ASP A 79 -13.95 14.38 -7.54
C ASP A 79 -12.47 13.97 -7.56
N VAL A 80 -11.72 14.43 -8.56
CA VAL A 80 -10.30 14.10 -8.78
C VAL A 80 -9.50 15.40 -8.76
N ARG A 81 -8.49 15.49 -7.89
CA ARG A 81 -7.76 16.75 -7.65
C ARG A 81 -6.25 16.67 -7.71
N GLY A 82 -5.66 15.58 -7.24
CA GLY A 82 -4.20 15.44 -7.23
C GLY A 82 -3.60 15.57 -8.64
N GLY A 83 -2.35 16.01 -8.74
CA GLY A 83 -1.65 16.16 -10.03
C GLY A 83 -1.26 14.85 -10.74
N GLY A 84 -1.33 13.70 -10.07
CA GLY A 84 -0.98 12.39 -10.63
C GLY A 84 -2.01 11.28 -10.40
N PRO A 85 -3.30 11.46 -10.76
CA PRO A 85 -4.33 10.48 -10.47
C PRO A 85 -4.18 9.26 -11.39
N GLY A 86 -4.41 8.07 -10.84
CA GLY A 86 -4.59 6.85 -11.62
C GLY A 86 -5.99 6.32 -11.38
N THR A 87 -6.84 6.37 -12.40
CA THR A 87 -8.27 6.03 -12.27
C THR A 87 -8.79 5.22 -13.44
N VAL A 88 -9.87 4.49 -13.21
CA VAL A 88 -10.63 3.77 -14.25
C VAL A 88 -12.07 4.29 -14.24
N ASN A 89 -12.60 4.54 -15.44
CA ASN A 89 -14.01 4.89 -15.71
C ASN A 89 -14.55 6.14 -14.99
N THR A 90 -13.69 7.07 -14.55
CA THR A 90 -14.15 8.29 -13.84
C THR A 90 -14.91 9.25 -14.73
N ASP A 91 -14.62 9.32 -16.03
CA ASP A 91 -15.34 10.20 -16.96
C ASP A 91 -16.82 9.82 -17.09
N TYR A 92 -17.16 8.53 -16.99
CA TYR A 92 -18.55 8.09 -16.97
C TYR A 92 -19.32 8.73 -15.79
N LEU A 93 -18.70 8.78 -14.60
CA LEU A 93 -19.32 9.41 -13.42
C LEU A 93 -19.43 10.94 -13.57
N ARG A 94 -18.53 11.58 -14.31
CA ARG A 94 -18.58 13.04 -14.56
C ARG A 94 -19.70 13.47 -15.48
N LEU A 95 -20.23 12.56 -16.30
CA LEU A 95 -21.36 12.85 -17.19
C LEU A 95 -22.67 13.07 -16.42
N GLY A 96 -22.75 12.60 -15.17
CA GLY A 96 -23.88 12.87 -14.28
C GLY A 96 -25.16 12.17 -14.69
N TYR A 97 -25.08 10.95 -15.22
CA TYR A 97 -26.25 10.11 -15.44
C TYR A 97 -27.01 9.89 -14.13
N ASP A 98 -28.34 9.87 -14.20
CA ASP A 98 -29.25 9.68 -13.07
C ASP A 98 -29.64 8.20 -12.83
N THR A 99 -29.14 7.30 -13.67
CA THR A 99 -29.33 5.85 -13.53
C THR A 99 -28.31 5.25 -12.55
N PRO A 100 -28.74 4.46 -11.55
CA PRO A 100 -27.83 3.73 -10.69
C PRO A 100 -27.22 2.53 -11.44
N GLU A 101 -26.12 2.76 -12.15
CA GLU A 101 -25.42 1.72 -12.94
C GLU A 101 -24.16 1.17 -12.25
N LEU A 102 -23.66 1.82 -11.18
CA LEU A 102 -22.39 1.43 -10.56
C LEU A 102 -22.52 0.12 -9.77
N ASP A 103 -21.71 -0.88 -10.11
CA ASP A 103 -21.59 -2.12 -9.33
C ASP A 103 -20.57 -2.02 -8.19
N ALA A 104 -19.39 -1.45 -8.46
CA ALA A 104 -18.30 -1.45 -7.50
C ALA A 104 -17.35 -0.25 -7.61
N VAL A 105 -16.86 0.20 -6.46
CA VAL A 105 -15.67 1.06 -6.35
C VAL A 105 -14.50 0.21 -5.87
N VAL A 106 -13.35 0.31 -6.53
CA VAL A 106 -12.17 -0.53 -6.24
C VAL A 106 -10.96 0.36 -5.96
N PHE A 107 -10.30 0.13 -4.84
CA PHE A 107 -9.00 0.72 -4.51
C PHE A 107 -7.91 -0.33 -4.64
N SER A 108 -6.73 0.05 -5.11
CA SER A 108 -5.61 -0.88 -5.28
C SER A 108 -4.26 -0.23 -5.01
N GLY A 109 -3.33 -1.01 -4.46
CA GLY A 109 -1.89 -0.72 -4.51
C GLY A 109 -1.31 -0.94 -5.91
N GLY A 110 0.02 -1.00 -6.01
CA GLY A 110 0.73 -1.35 -7.24
C GLY A 110 0.79 -0.27 -8.32
N SER A 111 0.36 0.97 -8.02
CA SER A 111 0.33 2.07 -9.00
C SER A 111 -0.40 1.65 -10.29
N TRP A 112 0.01 2.15 -11.47
CA TRP A 112 -0.65 1.88 -12.75
C TRP A 112 -0.84 0.39 -13.08
N TYR A 113 0.00 -0.50 -12.54
CA TYR A 113 -0.20 -1.94 -12.70
C TYR A 113 -1.46 -2.44 -11.99
N GLY A 114 -1.80 -1.84 -10.84
CA GLY A 114 -3.01 -2.16 -10.08
C GLY A 114 -4.32 -1.72 -10.77
N LEU A 115 -4.28 -0.91 -11.84
CA LEU A 115 -5.50 -0.54 -12.58
C LEU A 115 -6.24 -1.77 -13.14
N GLU A 116 -5.52 -2.84 -13.44
CA GLU A 116 -6.11 -4.13 -13.85
C GLU A 116 -7.08 -4.67 -12.79
N SER A 117 -6.78 -4.48 -11.50
CA SER A 117 -7.62 -4.95 -10.41
C SER A 117 -9.02 -4.34 -10.44
N ILE A 118 -9.14 -3.10 -10.93
CA ILE A 118 -10.43 -2.39 -10.99
C ILE A 118 -11.33 -3.05 -12.04
N THR A 119 -10.86 -3.23 -13.27
CA THR A 119 -11.67 -3.84 -14.35
C THR A 119 -11.85 -5.35 -14.15
N ALA A 120 -10.92 -6.01 -13.44
CA ALA A 120 -11.03 -7.42 -13.08
C ALA A 120 -12.26 -7.73 -12.23
N VAL A 121 -12.72 -6.82 -11.37
CA VAL A 121 -13.99 -6.97 -10.63
C VAL A 121 -15.18 -7.05 -11.59
N GLY A 122 -15.20 -6.23 -12.64
CA GLY A 122 -16.20 -6.31 -13.71
C GLY A 122 -16.22 -7.68 -14.39
N THR A 123 -15.04 -8.28 -14.63
CA THR A 123 -14.97 -9.65 -15.16
C THR A 123 -15.41 -10.70 -14.15
N ALA A 124 -15.16 -10.54 -12.84
CA ALA A 124 -15.68 -11.46 -11.82
C ALA A 124 -17.21 -11.45 -11.77
N LEU A 125 -17.81 -10.26 -11.78
CA LEU A 125 -19.27 -10.09 -11.85
C LEU A 125 -19.88 -10.82 -13.05
N LYS A 126 -19.19 -10.79 -14.20
CA LYS A 126 -19.60 -11.51 -15.40
C LYS A 126 -19.39 -13.01 -15.30
N ASP A 127 -18.22 -13.43 -14.84
CA ASP A 127 -17.83 -14.86 -14.73
C ASP A 127 -18.71 -15.59 -13.71
N ASP A 128 -19.14 -14.90 -12.65
CA ASP A 128 -19.99 -15.43 -11.58
C ASP A 128 -21.50 -15.29 -11.89
N GLY A 129 -21.87 -14.81 -13.10
CA GLY A 129 -23.25 -14.74 -13.57
C GLY A 129 -24.12 -13.62 -12.97
N ILE A 130 -23.51 -12.70 -12.22
CA ILE A 130 -24.20 -11.52 -11.64
C ILE A 130 -24.53 -10.50 -12.74
N ARG A 131 -23.64 -10.39 -13.73
CA ARG A 131 -23.82 -9.61 -14.96
C ARG A 131 -23.68 -10.54 -16.16
N ASP A 132 -24.45 -10.32 -17.22
CA ASP A 132 -24.48 -11.22 -18.39
C ASP A 132 -23.77 -10.65 -19.62
N GLY A 133 -23.48 -9.34 -19.62
CA GLY A 133 -22.83 -8.66 -20.73
C GLY A 133 -23.78 -8.19 -21.84
N THR A 134 -25.09 -8.29 -21.65
CA THR A 134 -26.08 -7.59 -22.48
C THR A 134 -26.05 -6.09 -22.21
N TRP A 135 -26.55 -5.29 -23.16
CA TRP A 135 -26.55 -3.82 -23.05
C TRP A 135 -27.17 -3.31 -21.75
N THR A 136 -28.23 -3.96 -21.27
CA THR A 136 -28.96 -3.57 -20.06
C THR A 136 -28.38 -4.16 -18.76
N ASN A 137 -27.42 -5.09 -18.86
CA ASN A 137 -26.87 -5.81 -17.70
C ASN A 137 -25.34 -6.02 -17.83
N LEU A 138 -24.64 -4.95 -18.21
CA LEU A 138 -23.18 -4.89 -18.25
C LEU A 138 -22.61 -4.52 -16.87
N ALA A 139 -21.43 -5.06 -16.53
CA ALA A 139 -20.75 -4.73 -15.28
C ALA A 139 -20.07 -3.35 -15.36
N LEU A 140 -20.27 -2.50 -14.35
CA LEU A 140 -19.59 -1.22 -14.21
C LEU A 140 -18.81 -1.15 -12.89
N SER A 141 -17.48 -1.19 -13.02
CA SER A 141 -16.56 -0.94 -11.91
C SER A 141 -15.76 0.34 -12.18
N VAL A 142 -15.57 1.12 -11.14
CA VAL A 142 -14.73 2.33 -11.13
C VAL A 142 -13.70 2.19 -10.02
N GLY A 143 -12.66 3.00 -10.04
CA GLY A 143 -11.66 2.90 -9.00
C GLY A 143 -10.41 3.73 -9.22
N ALA A 144 -9.56 3.71 -8.22
CA ALA A 144 -8.32 4.46 -8.19
C ALA A 144 -7.22 3.70 -7.46
N ILE A 145 -5.98 4.11 -7.69
CA ILE A 145 -4.78 3.41 -7.23
C ILE A 145 -3.89 4.30 -6.34
N ILE A 146 -3.09 3.65 -5.50
CA ILE A 146 -1.96 4.30 -4.81
C ILE A 146 -0.62 3.78 -5.33
N TYR A 147 0.42 4.60 -5.24
CA TYR A 147 1.80 4.16 -5.44
C TYR A 147 2.38 3.58 -4.15
N ASP A 148 2.70 2.28 -4.16
CA ASP A 148 3.29 1.55 -3.03
C ASP A 148 4.57 0.76 -3.39
N LEU A 149 5.15 1.05 -4.55
CA LEU A 149 6.37 0.44 -5.11
C LEU A 149 7.62 1.29 -4.80
N GLY A 150 8.77 0.98 -5.41
CA GLY A 150 9.99 1.78 -5.25
C GLY A 150 10.59 1.59 -3.86
N GLU A 151 11.35 2.55 -3.32
CA GLU A 151 12.09 2.40 -2.04
C GLU A 151 11.19 2.10 -0.82
N ARG A 152 9.86 2.13 -0.98
CA ARG A 152 8.90 1.67 0.03
C ARG A 152 9.04 0.16 0.32
N ARG A 153 9.31 -0.65 -0.70
CA ARG A 153 9.45 -2.12 -0.59
C ARG A 153 10.49 -2.68 -1.55
N LEU A 154 10.91 -3.92 -1.30
CA LEU A 154 12.11 -4.50 -1.89
C LEU A 154 11.81 -5.38 -3.11
N ASN A 155 10.56 -5.42 -3.58
CA ASN A 155 10.12 -6.17 -4.76
C ASN A 155 9.08 -5.39 -5.59
N GLU A 156 8.72 -5.96 -6.73
CA GLU A 156 7.85 -5.36 -7.75
C GLU A 156 6.51 -6.10 -7.92
N ILE A 157 6.10 -6.93 -6.94
CA ILE A 157 4.81 -7.65 -6.97
C ILE A 157 3.65 -6.65 -7.02
N TYR A 158 2.57 -6.93 -7.73
CA TYR A 158 1.44 -6.00 -7.85
C TYR A 158 0.09 -6.72 -7.71
N PRO A 159 -0.98 -5.99 -7.36
CA PRO A 159 -2.34 -6.53 -7.37
C PRO A 159 -2.78 -6.86 -8.80
N ASP A 160 -3.01 -8.14 -9.08
CA ASP A 160 -3.40 -8.65 -10.38
C ASP A 160 -4.89 -9.04 -10.43
N LYS A 161 -5.37 -9.48 -11.60
CA LYS A 161 -6.73 -9.99 -11.77
C LYS A 161 -7.11 -11.05 -10.73
N ARG A 162 -6.20 -11.99 -10.41
CA ARG A 162 -6.52 -13.11 -9.50
C ARG A 162 -6.82 -12.60 -8.10
N LEU A 163 -6.01 -11.66 -7.61
CA LEU A 163 -6.24 -11.02 -6.32
C LEU A 163 -7.57 -10.26 -6.30
N ALA A 164 -7.83 -9.45 -7.33
CA ALA A 164 -9.05 -8.65 -7.40
C ALA A 164 -10.32 -9.50 -7.45
N GLN A 165 -10.34 -10.57 -8.25
CA GLN A 165 -11.49 -11.47 -8.32
C GLN A 165 -11.70 -12.24 -7.00
N ALA A 166 -10.62 -12.68 -6.33
CA ALA A 166 -10.72 -13.31 -5.02
C ALA A 166 -11.27 -12.33 -3.96
N THR A 167 -10.80 -11.07 -3.99
CA THR A 167 -11.24 -9.99 -3.10
C THR A 167 -12.72 -9.69 -3.28
N PHE A 168 -13.18 -9.56 -4.53
CA PHE A 168 -14.60 -9.35 -4.82
C PHE A 168 -15.47 -10.48 -4.27
N ARG A 169 -15.05 -11.75 -4.45
CA ARG A 169 -15.81 -12.92 -3.99
C ARG A 169 -15.83 -13.06 -2.46
N ALA A 170 -14.88 -12.45 -1.76
CA ALA A 170 -14.87 -12.39 -0.30
C ALA A 170 -15.78 -11.28 0.26
N ALA A 171 -16.21 -10.31 -0.57
CA ALA A 171 -16.88 -9.12 -0.10
C ALA A 171 -18.17 -9.40 0.71
N GLN A 172 -18.21 -8.88 1.93
CA GLN A 172 -19.26 -9.13 2.91
C GLN A 172 -19.82 -7.82 3.49
N PRO A 173 -21.08 -7.78 3.92
CA PRO A 173 -21.67 -6.56 4.45
C PRO A 173 -21.12 -6.23 5.84
N GLY A 174 -20.93 -4.94 6.11
CA GLY A 174 -20.79 -4.43 7.47
C GLY A 174 -19.46 -4.71 8.19
N VAL A 175 -18.42 -5.12 7.48
CA VAL A 175 -17.07 -5.36 8.04
C VAL A 175 -16.03 -4.68 7.17
N PHE A 176 -15.12 -3.95 7.80
CA PHE A 176 -14.02 -3.28 7.11
C PHE A 176 -12.72 -3.37 7.93
N PRO A 177 -11.68 -4.07 7.44
CA PRO A 177 -10.35 -4.06 8.05
C PRO A 177 -9.76 -2.64 8.15
N LEU A 178 -9.02 -2.36 9.24
CA LEU A 178 -8.39 -1.06 9.49
C LEU A 178 -6.87 -1.21 9.57
N GLY A 179 -6.14 -0.28 8.97
CA GLY A 179 -4.68 -0.23 9.00
C GLY A 179 -4.04 -0.86 7.75
N ALA A 180 -3.00 -1.65 7.94
CA ALA A 180 -2.20 -2.20 6.84
C ALA A 180 -2.86 -3.45 6.23
N HIS A 181 -4.02 -3.26 5.60
CA HIS A 181 -4.79 -4.28 4.89
C HIS A 181 -5.22 -3.78 3.51
N GLY A 182 -5.57 -4.72 2.62
CA GLY A 182 -6.15 -4.41 1.31
C GLY A 182 -5.32 -3.41 0.51
N ALA A 183 -5.96 -2.39 -0.08
CA ALA A 183 -5.26 -1.33 -0.81
C ALA A 183 -4.35 -0.46 0.08
N GLY A 184 -4.60 -0.43 1.39
CA GLY A 184 -3.77 0.26 2.39
C GLY A 184 -2.53 -0.50 2.83
N ARG A 185 -2.30 -1.71 2.32
CA ARG A 185 -1.30 -2.67 2.81
C ARG A 185 0.12 -2.10 3.00
N PHE A 186 0.53 -1.16 2.14
CA PHE A 186 1.82 -0.48 2.23
C PHE A 186 1.71 1.05 2.05
N ALA A 187 0.61 1.64 2.55
CA ALA A 187 0.43 3.08 2.54
C ALA A 187 1.39 3.79 3.51
N LYS A 188 1.86 4.98 3.14
CA LYS A 188 2.72 5.84 3.96
C LYS A 188 2.32 7.30 3.84
N THR A 189 2.62 8.10 4.86
CA THR A 189 2.31 9.54 4.88
C THR A 189 3.50 10.41 5.28
N GLY A 190 3.42 11.68 4.90
CA GLY A 190 4.33 12.74 5.35
C GLY A 190 5.69 12.75 4.68
N GLY A 191 5.79 12.20 3.47
CA GLY A 191 7.01 12.20 2.67
C GLY A 191 7.59 13.60 2.44
N LEU A 192 6.73 14.63 2.31
CA LEU A 192 7.16 16.02 2.12
C LEU A 192 8.10 16.53 3.23
N PHE A 193 7.81 16.13 4.47
CA PHE A 193 8.57 16.53 5.66
C PHE A 193 9.59 15.46 6.09
N GLY A 194 9.70 14.36 5.33
CA GLY A 194 10.48 13.19 5.71
C GLY A 194 9.93 12.47 6.95
N CYS A 195 8.63 12.57 7.24
CA CYS A 195 7.99 11.82 8.32
C CYS A 195 7.94 10.33 8.00
N ASN A 196 7.60 9.98 6.75
CA ASN A 196 7.54 8.60 6.23
C ASN A 196 6.87 7.61 7.19
N ALA A 197 5.80 8.04 7.88
CA ALA A 197 5.05 7.21 8.79
C ALA A 197 4.28 6.14 8.01
N TYR A 198 4.16 4.94 8.60
CA TYR A 198 3.25 3.95 8.06
C TYR A 198 1.80 4.43 8.23
N SER A 199 0.98 4.11 7.25
CA SER A 199 -0.44 4.42 7.19
C SER A 199 -1.19 3.16 6.75
N GLY A 200 -2.41 3.32 6.27
CA GLY A 200 -3.26 2.20 5.90
C GLY A 200 -4.54 2.63 5.24
N GLU A 201 -5.51 1.73 5.28
CA GLU A 201 -6.90 2.01 5.02
C GLU A 201 -7.64 2.28 6.33
N GLY A 202 -8.55 3.24 6.32
CA GLY A 202 -9.32 3.66 7.48
C GLY A 202 -10.77 3.86 7.11
N GLY A 203 -11.66 3.56 8.05
CA GLY A 203 -13.10 3.62 7.85
C GLY A 203 -13.81 4.19 9.06
N ALA A 204 -14.93 4.85 8.83
CA ALA A 204 -15.85 5.29 9.87
C ALA A 204 -17.29 5.18 9.39
N PHE A 205 -18.20 4.98 10.35
CA PHE A 205 -19.63 4.87 10.10
C PHE A 205 -20.40 5.71 11.10
N ARG A 206 -21.45 6.37 10.64
CA ARG A 206 -22.39 7.12 11.49
C ARG A 206 -23.81 6.87 11.00
N GLN A 207 -24.70 6.64 11.95
CA GLN A 207 -26.13 6.54 11.70
C GLN A 207 -26.89 7.56 12.55
N VAL A 208 -27.80 8.29 11.93
CA VAL A 208 -28.67 9.27 12.59
C VAL A 208 -30.10 9.00 12.15
N GLY A 209 -30.90 8.42 13.04
CA GLY A 209 -32.19 7.86 12.65
C GLY A 209 -32.01 6.78 11.59
N GLU A 210 -32.62 6.98 10.43
CA GLU A 210 -32.52 6.08 9.27
C GLU A 210 -31.33 6.42 8.36
N ILE A 211 -30.79 7.63 8.42
CA ILE A 211 -29.67 8.08 7.57
C ILE A 211 -28.39 7.37 8.00
N LYS A 212 -27.73 6.75 7.03
CA LYS A 212 -26.46 6.03 7.18
C LYS A 212 -25.40 6.71 6.33
N ILE A 213 -24.24 6.98 6.94
CA ILE A 213 -23.08 7.56 6.27
C ILE A 213 -21.86 6.72 6.63
N ALA A 214 -21.19 6.20 5.61
CA ALA A 214 -19.92 5.49 5.76
C ALA A 214 -18.85 6.21 4.95
N ALA A 215 -17.65 6.34 5.51
CA ALA A 215 -16.50 6.87 4.79
C ALA A 215 -15.31 5.93 4.92
N PHE A 216 -14.56 5.80 3.83
CA PHE A 216 -13.38 4.95 3.73
C PHE A 216 -12.27 5.70 3.01
N ALA A 217 -11.03 5.54 3.45
CA ALA A 217 -9.88 6.18 2.84
C ALA A 217 -8.65 5.27 2.90
N VAL A 218 -7.93 5.17 1.79
CA VAL A 218 -6.57 4.62 1.74
C VAL A 218 -5.62 5.81 1.72
N VAL A 219 -4.93 6.03 2.84
CA VAL A 219 -4.22 7.30 3.08
C VAL A 219 -2.74 7.13 2.79
N ASN A 220 -2.34 7.43 1.56
CA ASN A 220 -0.95 7.41 1.10
C ASN A 220 -0.43 8.82 0.72
N ALA A 221 -0.83 9.82 1.51
CA ALA A 221 -0.64 11.25 1.26
C ALA A 221 0.84 11.70 1.28
N PHE A 222 1.17 12.69 0.43
CA PHE A 222 2.46 13.36 0.47
C PHE A 222 2.64 14.20 1.74
N GLY A 223 1.56 14.86 2.15
CA GLY A 223 1.43 15.55 3.43
C GLY A 223 1.25 14.59 4.61
N VAL A 224 1.10 15.17 5.80
CA VAL A 224 0.90 14.43 7.05
C VAL A 224 -0.57 14.34 7.42
N VAL A 225 -0.92 13.32 8.20
CA VAL A 225 -2.24 13.22 8.83
C VAL A 225 -2.29 14.15 10.04
N ALA A 226 -3.29 15.04 10.06
CA ALA A 226 -3.57 16.00 11.12
C ALA A 226 -4.71 15.51 12.02
N ARG A 227 -4.47 15.52 13.33
CA ARG A 227 -5.50 15.39 14.36
C ARG A 227 -6.33 16.67 14.41
N ARG A 228 -7.53 16.58 14.99
CA ARG A 228 -8.44 17.74 15.16
C ARG A 228 -7.86 18.87 16.01
N ASP A 229 -6.91 18.57 16.89
CA ASP A 229 -6.16 19.57 17.69
C ASP A 229 -4.96 20.19 16.94
N GLY A 230 -4.76 19.80 15.67
CA GLY A 230 -3.67 20.26 14.81
C GLY A 230 -2.34 19.55 15.02
N ARG A 231 -2.26 18.54 15.90
CA ARG A 231 -1.06 17.69 16.03
C ARG A 231 -0.94 16.72 14.86
N VAL A 232 0.29 16.40 14.48
CA VAL A 232 0.57 15.32 13.52
C VAL A 232 0.21 13.98 14.17
N ALA A 233 -0.55 13.14 13.47
CA ALA A 233 -1.02 11.86 14.01
C ALA A 233 0.11 10.83 14.17
N ALA A 234 1.01 10.76 13.20
CA ALA A 234 2.21 9.91 13.23
C ALA A 234 3.33 10.51 12.37
N CYS A 235 4.56 10.44 12.86
CA CYS A 235 5.74 10.90 12.13
C CYS A 235 7.01 10.31 12.76
N TYR A 236 7.93 9.78 11.94
CA TYR A 236 9.31 9.59 12.37
C TYR A 236 10.02 10.94 12.30
N GLY A 237 9.82 11.78 13.32
CA GLY A 237 10.40 13.12 13.39
C GLY A 237 11.94 13.12 13.50
N ASP A 238 12.57 14.25 13.19
CA ASP A 238 13.99 14.44 13.55
C ASP A 238 14.12 14.54 15.07
N VAL A 239 15.28 14.15 15.63
CA VAL A 239 15.53 14.19 17.09
C VAL A 239 15.33 15.59 17.68
N LYS A 240 15.51 16.63 16.86
CA LYS A 240 15.36 18.04 17.23
C LYS A 240 13.91 18.52 17.20
N TRP A 241 12.98 17.73 16.68
CA TRP A 241 11.58 18.13 16.58
C TRP A 241 10.87 18.01 17.92
N ALA A 242 9.88 18.87 18.12
CA ALA A 242 9.01 18.81 19.28
C ALA A 242 8.24 17.48 19.29
N LYS A 243 8.05 16.91 20.49
CA LYS A 243 7.28 15.65 20.66
C LYS A 243 5.81 15.81 20.28
N ASP A 244 5.28 17.02 20.42
CA ASP A 244 3.91 17.43 20.08
C ASP A 244 3.83 18.19 18.76
N LEU A 245 4.59 17.72 17.76
CA LEU A 245 4.67 18.32 16.42
C LEU A 245 3.29 18.68 15.87
N ARG A 246 3.12 19.95 15.46
CA ARG A 246 1.88 20.44 14.86
C ARG A 246 2.03 20.68 13.36
N THR A 247 0.96 20.47 12.62
CA THR A 247 0.96 20.70 11.16
C THR A 247 1.16 22.17 10.82
N VAL A 248 0.58 23.08 11.61
CA VAL A 248 0.75 24.53 11.43
C VAL A 248 2.21 24.96 11.53
N ASP A 249 2.98 24.37 12.44
CA ASP A 249 4.41 24.70 12.60
C ASP A 249 5.23 24.21 11.41
N LEU A 250 4.92 23.00 10.91
CA LEU A 250 5.55 22.46 9.70
C LEU A 250 5.26 23.33 8.48
N LEU A 251 4.01 23.77 8.29
CA LEU A 251 3.61 24.58 7.13
C LEU A 251 4.13 26.02 7.22
N ALA A 252 4.05 26.66 8.40
CA ALA A 252 4.54 28.02 8.60
C ALA A 252 6.07 28.12 8.40
N ALA A 253 6.80 27.05 8.72
CA ALA A 253 8.25 26.98 8.51
C ALA A 253 8.66 26.55 7.08
N TYR A 254 7.72 26.40 6.14
CA TYR A 254 8.04 26.02 4.76
C TYR A 254 8.76 27.17 4.02
N PRO A 255 9.82 26.91 3.20
CA PRO A 255 10.35 25.61 2.78
C PRO A 255 11.40 25.01 3.72
N ALA A 256 11.78 25.66 4.83
CA ALA A 256 12.83 25.14 5.72
C ALA A 256 12.44 23.84 6.43
N SER A 257 11.14 23.61 6.66
CA SER A 257 10.60 22.34 7.17
C SER A 257 10.64 21.21 6.15
N ARG A 258 10.81 21.52 4.86
CA ARG A 258 10.98 20.52 3.80
C ARG A 258 12.36 19.89 3.94
N LYS A 259 12.40 18.63 4.36
CA LYS A 259 13.64 17.86 4.40
C LYS A 259 13.89 17.26 3.02
N ALA A 260 14.69 17.92 2.19
CA ALA A 260 15.29 17.25 1.03
C ALA A 260 16.16 16.08 1.55
N GLY A 261 15.95 14.88 0.99
CA GLY A 261 16.50 13.59 1.43
C GLY A 261 17.71 13.64 2.37
N SER A 262 17.54 13.18 3.61
CA SER A 262 18.66 12.95 4.51
C SER A 262 19.48 11.77 3.98
N ALA A 263 20.59 12.06 3.29
CA ALA A 263 21.82 11.26 3.16
C ALA A 263 21.72 9.73 3.04
N LEU A 264 20.63 9.19 2.52
CA LEU A 264 20.50 7.83 2.00
C LEU A 264 20.00 7.96 0.56
N THR A 265 20.98 8.08 -0.33
CA THR A 265 20.93 7.71 -1.75
C THR A 265 19.79 8.28 -2.62
N SER A 266 20.12 9.37 -3.33
CA SER A 266 19.93 9.49 -4.78
C SER A 266 18.66 8.92 -5.43
N SER A 267 17.50 9.54 -5.24
CA SER A 267 16.75 10.03 -6.41
C SER A 267 15.75 11.12 -6.01
N ALA A 268 15.80 12.24 -6.72
CA ALA A 268 14.78 13.29 -6.65
C ALA A 268 13.40 12.85 -7.18
N ASN A 269 13.20 11.55 -7.45
CA ASN A 269 12.00 10.98 -8.07
C ASN A 269 11.02 10.34 -7.06
N GLU A 270 11.49 10.01 -5.86
CA GLU A 270 10.73 9.32 -4.80
C GLU A 270 9.72 10.24 -4.09
N SER A 271 10.04 11.53 -3.93
CA SER A 271 9.17 12.51 -3.25
C SER A 271 8.02 13.03 -4.13
N ARG A 272 7.63 12.30 -5.19
CA ARG A 272 6.80 12.84 -6.28
C ARG A 272 5.54 12.04 -6.62
N ARG A 273 5.22 10.95 -5.90
CA ARG A 273 4.10 10.05 -6.27
C ARG A 273 3.41 9.45 -5.04
N ASN A 274 2.48 10.22 -4.48
CA ASN A 274 1.62 9.89 -3.35
C ASN A 274 0.15 9.92 -3.82
N THR A 275 -0.78 9.38 -3.03
CA THR A 275 -2.21 9.41 -3.36
C THR A 275 -3.07 9.14 -2.12
N THR A 276 -4.14 9.88 -1.90
CA THR A 276 -5.26 9.42 -1.06
C THR A 276 -6.45 9.08 -1.94
N VAL A 277 -6.91 7.82 -1.89
CA VAL A 277 -8.17 7.41 -2.53
C VAL A 277 -9.23 7.21 -1.46
N SER A 278 -10.45 7.69 -1.72
CA SER A 278 -11.49 7.73 -0.69
C SER A 278 -12.89 7.51 -1.27
N LEU A 279 -13.78 7.01 -0.42
CA LEU A 279 -15.18 6.73 -0.72
C LEU A 279 -16.04 7.28 0.41
N VAL A 280 -17.11 7.99 0.07
CA VAL A 280 -18.22 8.28 0.98
C VAL A 280 -19.49 7.63 0.43
N VAL A 281 -20.23 6.94 1.29
CA VAL A 281 -21.50 6.28 0.96
C VAL A 281 -22.60 6.84 1.86
N THR A 282 -23.73 7.19 1.26
CA THR A 282 -24.98 7.54 1.95
C THR A 282 -26.13 6.65 1.46
N ASN A 283 -27.12 6.40 2.31
CA ASN A 283 -28.37 5.76 1.89
C ASN A 283 -29.44 6.76 1.44
N GLU A 284 -29.19 8.05 1.60
CA GLU A 284 -30.07 9.11 1.12
C GLU A 284 -30.07 9.17 -0.40
N LYS A 285 -31.26 9.18 -1.01
CA LYS A 285 -31.45 9.37 -2.45
C LYS A 285 -31.10 10.81 -2.83
N LEU A 286 -30.09 10.94 -3.68
CA LEU A 286 -29.61 12.22 -4.19
C LEU A 286 -29.75 12.26 -5.72
N ASN A 287 -29.94 13.45 -6.27
CA ASN A 287 -29.75 13.64 -7.71
C ASN A 287 -28.22 13.74 -8.02
N PRO A 288 -27.81 13.60 -9.28
CA PRO A 288 -26.39 13.65 -9.65
C PRO A 288 -25.67 14.94 -9.23
N ALA A 289 -26.34 16.09 -9.26
CA ALA A 289 -25.74 17.37 -8.91
C ALA A 289 -25.46 17.49 -7.39
N ASP A 290 -26.39 17.03 -6.56
CA ASP A 290 -26.22 17.00 -5.11
C ASP A 290 -25.16 15.98 -4.69
N LEU A 291 -25.12 14.80 -5.34
CA LEU A 291 -24.08 13.80 -5.09
C LEU A 291 -22.69 14.29 -5.50
N GLN A 292 -22.58 15.02 -6.63
CA GLN A 292 -21.33 15.68 -7.03
C GLN A 292 -20.93 16.80 -6.05
N ARG A 293 -21.91 17.52 -5.48
CA ARG A 293 -21.66 18.53 -4.44
C ARG A 293 -21.10 17.89 -3.19
N LEU A 294 -21.70 16.79 -2.72
CA LEU A 294 -21.20 15.99 -1.60
C LEU A 294 -19.75 15.54 -1.86
N ALA A 295 -19.46 14.99 -3.04
CA ALA A 295 -18.11 14.58 -3.40
C ALA A 295 -17.12 15.76 -3.27
N THR A 296 -17.46 16.89 -3.87
CA THR A 296 -16.62 18.10 -3.85
C THR A 296 -16.43 18.64 -2.43
N HIS A 297 -17.48 18.63 -1.61
CA HIS A 297 -17.46 19.12 -0.24
C HIS A 297 -16.56 18.24 0.64
N VAL A 298 -16.84 16.93 0.68
CA VAL A 298 -16.10 15.98 1.52
C VAL A 298 -14.63 15.96 1.11
N HIS A 299 -14.33 15.96 -0.19
CA HIS A 299 -12.95 15.96 -0.68
C HIS A 299 -12.19 17.22 -0.28
N SER A 300 -12.84 18.39 -0.35
CA SER A 300 -12.24 19.65 0.17
C SER A 300 -12.00 19.58 1.68
N SER A 301 -12.93 19.00 2.43
CA SER A 301 -12.84 18.90 3.88
C SER A 301 -11.67 18.05 4.37
N MET A 302 -11.19 17.12 3.53
CA MET A 302 -10.01 16.28 3.82
C MET A 302 -8.73 17.10 3.98
N GLY A 303 -8.64 18.31 3.40
CA GLY A 303 -7.52 19.23 3.64
C GLY A 303 -7.36 19.67 5.10
N ARG A 304 -8.37 19.46 5.95
CA ARG A 304 -8.25 19.62 7.40
C ARG A 304 -7.47 18.47 8.04
N ALA A 305 -7.66 17.26 7.52
CA ALA A 305 -7.08 16.02 8.02
C ALA A 305 -5.75 15.65 7.34
N LEU A 306 -5.47 16.17 6.16
CA LEU A 306 -4.27 15.89 5.36
C LEU A 306 -3.62 17.22 4.98
N GLN A 307 -2.35 17.41 5.34
CA GLN A 307 -1.70 18.71 5.22
C GLN A 307 -0.24 18.60 4.75
N PRO A 308 0.12 19.14 3.56
CA PRO A 308 -0.80 19.62 2.51
C PRO A 308 -1.60 18.48 1.86
N PHE A 309 -2.62 18.84 1.07
CA PHE A 309 -3.52 17.93 0.37
C PHE A 309 -3.77 18.44 -1.06
N ALA A 310 -4.13 17.55 -1.99
CA ALA A 310 -4.34 17.87 -3.41
C ALA A 310 -3.12 18.54 -4.07
N THR A 311 -1.91 18.03 -3.77
CA THR A 311 -0.68 18.56 -4.35
C THR A 311 -0.46 18.03 -5.78
N GLU A 312 0.49 18.64 -6.51
CA GLU A 312 0.90 18.13 -7.84
C GLU A 312 1.50 16.71 -7.78
N PHE A 313 1.95 16.28 -6.60
CA PHE A 313 2.57 14.97 -6.35
C PHE A 313 1.60 13.96 -5.74
N ASP A 314 0.37 14.38 -5.46
CA ASP A 314 -0.69 13.47 -5.02
C ASP A 314 -1.57 13.05 -6.21
N GLY A 315 -2.18 11.88 -6.15
CA GLY A 315 -3.21 11.42 -7.08
C GLY A 315 -4.62 11.44 -6.50
N ASP A 316 -4.94 12.40 -5.62
CA ASP A 316 -6.12 12.36 -4.75
C ASP A 316 -7.45 12.23 -5.50
N VAL A 317 -8.27 11.24 -5.09
CA VAL A 317 -9.58 10.91 -5.65
C VAL A 317 -10.58 10.62 -4.53
N LEU A 318 -11.79 11.17 -4.66
CA LEU A 318 -12.94 10.82 -3.84
C LEU A 318 -14.11 10.37 -4.71
N TYR A 319 -14.69 9.22 -4.37
CA TYR A 319 -15.96 8.74 -4.89
C TYR A 319 -17.06 9.03 -3.87
N ALA A 320 -18.20 9.54 -4.32
CA ALA A 320 -19.40 9.65 -3.50
C ALA A 320 -20.47 8.73 -4.09
N VAL A 321 -21.10 7.93 -3.23
CA VAL A 321 -22.10 6.94 -3.63
C VAL A 321 -23.39 7.11 -2.83
N SER A 322 -24.52 7.07 -3.51
CA SER A 322 -25.85 7.01 -2.91
C SER A 322 -26.49 5.67 -3.27
N THR A 323 -26.88 4.88 -2.25
CA THR A 323 -27.64 3.64 -2.46
C THR A 323 -29.13 3.90 -2.71
N GLY A 324 -29.61 5.12 -2.44
CA GLY A 324 -30.98 5.55 -2.73
C GLY A 324 -32.08 4.83 -1.93
N GLU A 325 -31.74 4.20 -0.80
CA GLU A 325 -32.68 3.44 0.03
C GLU A 325 -33.71 4.36 0.72
N LEU A 326 -33.34 5.61 1.01
CA LEU A 326 -34.22 6.61 1.62
C LEU A 326 -34.65 7.66 0.60
N ASP A 327 -35.96 7.74 0.36
CA ASP A 327 -36.51 8.79 -0.50
C ASP A 327 -36.58 10.12 0.27
N ALA A 328 -35.96 11.16 -0.30
CA ALA A 328 -36.00 12.53 0.22
C ALA A 328 -37.43 13.10 0.33
N ALA A 329 -38.42 12.50 -0.35
CA ALA A 329 -39.83 12.86 -0.22
C ALA A 329 -40.41 12.57 1.19
N ASN A 330 -39.78 11.69 1.98
CA ASN A 330 -40.13 11.43 3.37
C ASN A 330 -39.35 12.37 4.30
N ALA A 331 -39.77 13.63 4.35
CA ALA A 331 -39.08 14.73 5.04
C ALA A 331 -38.81 14.51 6.55
N ALA A 332 -39.51 13.57 7.19
CA ALA A 332 -39.28 13.22 8.59
C ALA A 332 -37.97 12.44 8.83
N SER A 333 -37.39 11.86 7.77
CA SER A 333 -36.21 10.98 7.83
C SER A 333 -35.04 11.43 6.94
N SER A 334 -35.18 12.52 6.16
CA SER A 334 -34.13 13.02 5.25
C SER A 334 -33.19 14.02 5.94
N PHE A 335 -31.92 14.00 5.58
CA PHE A 335 -31.00 15.07 5.95
C PHE A 335 -31.17 16.25 5.00
N SER A 336 -30.92 17.48 5.48
CA SER A 336 -30.68 18.57 4.54
C SER A 336 -29.35 18.29 3.82
N THR A 337 -29.18 18.78 2.59
CA THR A 337 -27.88 18.67 1.87
C THR A 337 -26.72 19.20 2.72
N LEU A 338 -26.95 20.27 3.50
CA LEU A 338 -25.95 20.83 4.40
C LEU A 338 -25.60 19.86 5.55
N ASP A 339 -26.60 19.28 6.20
CA ASP A 339 -26.38 18.34 7.31
C ASP A 339 -25.66 17.08 6.83
N LEU A 340 -26.02 16.58 5.64
CA LEU A 340 -25.34 15.46 5.00
C LEU A 340 -23.87 15.80 4.70
N ASP A 341 -23.62 16.90 4.00
CA ASP A 341 -22.27 17.34 3.61
C ASP A 341 -21.34 17.49 4.82
N VAL A 342 -21.80 18.21 5.85
CA VAL A 342 -21.01 18.46 7.07
C VAL A 342 -20.80 17.17 7.86
N THR A 343 -21.83 16.34 7.99
CA THR A 343 -21.72 15.07 8.71
C THR A 343 -20.76 14.13 8.00
N ALA A 344 -20.87 13.99 6.69
CA ALA A 344 -19.99 13.18 5.86
C ALA A 344 -18.53 13.66 5.92
N ALA A 345 -18.29 14.98 5.95
CA ALA A 345 -16.96 15.55 6.14
C ALA A 345 -16.33 15.15 7.49
N GLU A 346 -17.12 15.08 8.57
CA GLU A 346 -16.63 14.60 9.87
C GLU A 346 -16.37 13.10 9.90
N VAL A 347 -17.25 12.30 9.29
CA VAL A 347 -17.05 10.84 9.17
C VAL A 347 -15.80 10.55 8.34
N MET A 348 -15.53 11.31 7.28
CA MET A 348 -14.29 11.18 6.50
C MET A 348 -13.03 11.52 7.33
N TRP A 349 -13.06 12.54 8.19
CA TRP A 349 -11.93 12.82 9.08
C TRP A 349 -11.72 11.67 10.08
N ASP A 350 -12.79 11.09 10.63
CA ASP A 350 -12.71 9.90 11.48
C ASP A 350 -12.08 8.72 10.74
N ALA A 351 -12.47 8.47 9.49
CA ALA A 351 -11.89 7.43 8.65
C ALA A 351 -10.38 7.65 8.40
N ILE A 352 -9.97 8.88 8.07
CA ILE A 352 -8.55 9.23 7.87
C ILE A 352 -7.74 9.03 9.16
N LEU A 353 -8.29 9.37 10.33
CA LEU A 353 -7.60 9.13 11.60
C LEU A 353 -7.49 7.63 11.91
N ALA A 354 -8.51 6.84 11.55
CA ALA A 354 -8.52 5.40 11.73
C ALA A 354 -7.52 4.66 10.82
N SER A 355 -7.02 5.31 9.75
CA SER A 355 -6.03 4.73 8.84
C SER A 355 -4.61 4.69 9.41
N VAL A 356 -4.35 5.40 10.52
CA VAL A 356 -3.01 5.53 11.11
C VAL A 356 -2.78 4.37 12.09
N PRO A 357 -1.95 3.37 11.76
CA PRO A 357 -1.67 2.26 12.66
C PRO A 357 -0.70 2.68 13.76
N GLU A 358 -0.54 1.80 14.76
CA GLU A 358 0.61 1.88 15.66
C GLU A 358 1.91 1.81 14.85
N GLN A 359 2.82 2.73 15.13
CA GLN A 359 4.09 2.82 14.40
C GLN A 359 5.12 1.87 15.02
N PRO A 360 5.86 1.10 14.21
CA PRO A 360 7.04 0.38 14.69
C PRO A 360 7.98 1.29 15.47
N ALA A 361 8.38 0.85 16.66
CA ALA A 361 9.33 1.59 17.47
C ALA A 361 10.71 1.61 16.81
N VAL A 362 11.43 2.73 16.93
CA VAL A 362 12.86 2.78 16.58
C VAL A 362 13.61 1.98 17.65
N THR A 363 13.94 0.74 17.33
CA THR A 363 14.59 -0.17 18.26
C THR A 363 16.02 0.29 18.55
N GLN A 364 16.34 0.46 19.83
CA GLN A 364 17.69 0.69 20.31
C GLN A 364 18.27 -0.61 20.85
N THR A 365 19.55 -0.86 20.57
CA THR A 365 20.32 -1.96 21.14
C THR A 365 20.35 -1.84 22.67
N PRO A 366 19.74 -2.78 23.43
CA PRO A 366 19.85 -2.78 24.88
C PRO A 366 21.32 -2.85 25.30
N ALA A 367 21.71 -2.10 26.34
CA ALA A 367 23.11 -2.10 26.82
C ALA A 367 23.64 -3.51 27.15
N LEU A 368 22.77 -4.42 27.59
CA LEU A 368 23.08 -5.82 27.90
C LEU A 368 23.23 -6.72 26.64
N ALA A 369 22.59 -6.36 25.52
CA ALA A 369 22.69 -7.11 24.26
C ALA A 369 23.98 -6.81 23.47
N ARG A 370 24.74 -5.79 23.90
CA ARG A 370 26.09 -5.50 23.37
C ARG A 370 27.12 -6.59 23.72
N ALA A 371 26.79 -7.53 24.61
CA ALA A 371 27.58 -8.74 24.84
C ALA A 371 27.46 -9.66 23.62
N THR A 372 28.39 -9.52 22.68
CA THR A 372 28.46 -10.25 21.41
C THR A 372 28.38 -11.76 21.60
N GLY A 373 27.59 -12.44 20.76
CA GLY A 373 27.71 -13.89 20.57
C GLY A 373 29.13 -14.27 20.12
N LYS A 374 29.56 -15.52 20.37
CA LYS A 374 30.88 -15.97 19.93
C LYS A 374 31.00 -15.84 18.41
N ALA A 375 32.16 -15.44 17.89
CA ALA A 375 32.42 -15.21 16.45
C ALA A 375 31.88 -16.32 15.51
N ALA A 376 31.93 -17.57 15.99
CA ALA A 376 31.48 -18.74 15.25
C ALA A 376 29.96 -18.74 14.99
N ASP A 377 29.17 -18.19 15.91
CA ASP A 377 27.71 -18.21 15.85
C ASP A 377 27.15 -17.21 14.83
N LEU A 378 27.84 -16.08 14.62
CA LEU A 378 27.39 -15.04 13.68
C LEU A 378 27.66 -15.40 12.22
N ARG A 379 28.69 -16.21 11.94
CA ARG A 379 29.01 -16.66 10.57
C ARG A 379 27.86 -17.42 9.91
N ARG A 380 26.99 -18.05 10.70
CA ARG A 380 25.78 -18.73 10.17
C ARG A 380 24.85 -17.77 9.42
N TYR A 381 24.88 -16.48 9.74
CA TYR A 381 24.08 -15.43 9.09
C TYR A 381 24.75 -14.81 7.86
N ALA A 382 26.06 -15.02 7.67
CA ALA A 382 26.78 -14.48 6.52
C ALA A 382 26.35 -15.14 5.21
N GLY A 383 26.03 -14.35 4.19
CA GLY A 383 25.55 -14.82 2.91
C GLY A 383 24.98 -13.69 2.05
N GLU A 384 24.65 -14.02 0.81
CA GLU A 384 23.96 -13.12 -0.12
C GLU A 384 22.46 -13.43 -0.08
N TYR A 385 21.63 -12.45 0.26
CA TYR A 385 20.17 -12.60 0.35
C TYR A 385 19.51 -11.79 -0.77
N VAL A 386 18.64 -12.44 -1.54
CA VAL A 386 17.99 -11.83 -2.70
C VAL A 386 16.51 -11.61 -2.37
N PHE A 387 16.05 -10.37 -2.46
CA PHE A 387 14.65 -9.97 -2.25
C PHE A 387 13.90 -9.86 -3.57
N SER A 388 14.59 -9.38 -4.61
CA SER A 388 14.06 -9.21 -5.97
C SER A 388 15.21 -9.13 -6.98
N PRO A 389 14.93 -9.03 -8.30
CA PRO A 389 15.98 -8.77 -9.28
C PRO A 389 16.72 -7.45 -9.04
N LEU A 390 16.12 -6.49 -8.33
CA LEU A 390 16.70 -5.17 -8.09
C LEU A 390 17.35 -5.03 -6.71
N VAL A 391 16.95 -5.85 -5.73
CA VAL A 391 17.42 -5.73 -4.34
C VAL A 391 18.06 -7.03 -3.88
N SER A 392 19.32 -6.93 -3.49
CA SER A 392 20.07 -7.98 -2.80
C SER A 392 20.91 -7.37 -1.70
N VAL A 393 21.12 -8.11 -0.62
CA VAL A 393 21.88 -7.69 0.55
C VAL A 393 22.88 -8.75 0.92
N ARG A 394 24.14 -8.34 1.02
CA ARG A 394 25.22 -9.18 1.54
C ARG A 394 25.38 -8.97 3.03
N ILE A 395 25.32 -10.07 3.77
CA ILE A 395 25.63 -10.13 5.19
C ILE A 395 27.05 -10.70 5.36
N THR A 396 27.88 -10.00 6.11
CA THR A 396 29.24 -10.45 6.48
C THR A 396 29.41 -10.43 8.00
N ALA A 397 30.27 -11.32 8.51
CA ALA A 397 30.61 -11.39 9.93
C ALA A 397 32.10 -11.10 10.10
N ALA A 398 32.43 -10.07 10.88
CA ALA A 398 33.81 -9.67 11.18
C ALA A 398 33.90 -9.16 12.63
N GLN A 399 34.98 -9.53 13.34
CA GLN A 399 35.24 -9.04 14.71
C GLN A 399 34.05 -9.19 15.68
N ASN A 400 33.34 -10.33 15.64
CA ASN A 400 32.12 -10.61 16.43
C ASN A 400 30.94 -9.67 16.15
N ARG A 401 30.90 -9.04 14.98
CA ARG A 401 29.83 -8.13 14.54
C ARG A 401 29.31 -8.57 13.18
N LEU A 402 28.08 -8.17 12.88
CA LEU A 402 27.47 -8.36 11.57
C LEU A 402 27.44 -7.04 10.82
N PHE A 403 27.65 -7.12 9.51
CA PHE A 403 27.55 -5.99 8.59
C PHE A 403 26.65 -6.37 7.42
N ALA A 404 25.85 -5.41 6.95
CA ALA A 404 25.00 -5.53 5.79
C ALA A 404 25.40 -4.51 4.72
N GLN A 405 25.39 -4.91 3.45
CA GLN A 405 25.60 -4.00 2.33
C GLN A 405 24.65 -4.37 1.20
N ALA A 406 23.99 -3.38 0.59
CA ALA A 406 23.19 -3.62 -0.60
C ALA A 406 24.10 -3.86 -1.80
N THR A 407 23.85 -4.94 -2.51
CA THR A 407 24.62 -5.40 -3.67
C THR A 407 23.80 -5.36 -4.96
N GLY A 408 22.48 -5.20 -4.83
CA GLY A 408 21.55 -5.04 -5.95
C GLY A 408 21.64 -3.67 -6.63
N ALA A 409 20.76 -3.46 -7.60
CA ALA A 409 20.61 -2.17 -8.28
C ALA A 409 20.15 -1.07 -7.31
N ARG A 410 19.28 -1.43 -6.35
CA ARG A 410 18.66 -0.53 -5.37
C ARG A 410 19.17 -0.80 -3.94
N ALA A 411 19.12 0.22 -3.10
CA ALA A 411 19.35 0.08 -1.65
C ALA A 411 18.23 -0.74 -0.99
N ALA A 412 18.50 -1.28 0.19
CA ALA A 412 17.50 -1.94 1.03
C ALA A 412 17.27 -1.09 2.30
N TYR A 413 16.35 -0.13 2.21
CA TYR A 413 16.10 0.83 3.29
C TYR A 413 17.39 1.58 3.70
N ALA A 414 17.77 1.54 4.98
CA ALA A 414 18.99 2.15 5.49
C ALA A 414 20.28 1.41 5.09
N ILE A 415 20.18 0.23 4.48
CA ILE A 415 21.32 -0.54 3.98
C ILE A 415 21.63 -0.06 2.57
N GLY A 416 22.57 0.87 2.47
CA GLY A 416 23.04 1.47 1.22
C GLY A 416 24.04 0.59 0.45
N LYS A 417 24.44 1.08 -0.74
CA LYS A 417 25.36 0.39 -1.65
C LYS A 417 26.82 0.79 -1.42
N ASP A 418 27.05 2.00 -0.92
CA ASP A 418 28.38 2.63 -0.91
C ASP A 418 29.34 1.98 0.10
N ALA A 419 28.84 1.62 1.29
CA ALA A 419 29.64 1.00 2.34
C ALA A 419 28.78 0.03 3.17
N PRO A 420 29.39 -1.02 3.76
CA PRO A 420 28.72 -1.86 4.74
C PRO A 420 28.27 -1.06 5.97
N VAL A 421 27.03 -1.29 6.40
CA VAL A 421 26.48 -0.77 7.66
C VAL A 421 26.48 -1.86 8.72
N GLU A 422 26.66 -1.48 9.97
CA GLU A 422 26.59 -2.43 11.08
C GLU A 422 25.16 -2.86 11.36
N LEU A 423 25.01 -4.14 11.69
CA LEU A 423 23.78 -4.68 12.28
C LEU A 423 24.01 -4.80 13.79
N GLU A 424 23.37 -3.92 14.56
CA GLU A 424 23.46 -3.95 16.02
C GLU A 424 22.46 -4.97 16.60
N PRO A 425 22.84 -5.79 17.59
CA PRO A 425 21.99 -6.87 18.09
C PRO A 425 20.82 -6.34 18.94
N ILE A 426 19.59 -6.78 18.62
CA ILE A 426 18.41 -6.62 19.47
C ILE A 426 18.23 -7.88 20.33
N SER A 427 18.33 -9.04 19.68
CA SER A 427 18.15 -10.38 20.25
C SER A 427 19.21 -11.34 19.67
N ALA A 428 19.09 -12.64 19.94
CA ALA A 428 20.00 -13.65 19.36
C ALA A 428 19.86 -13.79 17.84
N THR A 429 18.71 -13.43 17.28
CA THR A 429 18.38 -13.59 15.85
C THR A 429 18.02 -12.29 15.16
N ASP A 430 17.76 -11.22 15.92
CA ASP A 430 17.26 -9.95 15.40
C ASP A 430 18.26 -8.84 15.65
N PHE A 431 18.41 -7.98 14.64
CA PHE A 431 19.35 -6.88 14.60
C PHE A 431 18.65 -5.62 14.11
N THR A 432 19.27 -4.46 14.33
CA THR A 432 18.80 -3.16 13.85
C THR A 432 19.91 -2.44 13.09
N VAL A 433 19.53 -1.56 12.18
CA VAL A 433 20.43 -0.52 11.67
C VAL A 433 20.03 0.79 12.36
N PRO A 434 20.89 1.36 13.22
CA PRO A 434 20.58 2.62 13.89
C PRO A 434 20.26 3.73 12.88
N GLY A 435 19.14 4.41 13.08
CA GLY A 435 18.69 5.44 12.17
C GLY A 435 17.41 6.11 12.65
N ARG A 436 16.97 7.10 11.86
CA ARG A 436 15.72 7.83 12.10
C ARG A 436 14.49 6.94 11.91
N TYR A 437 14.54 6.05 10.92
CA TYR A 437 13.44 5.14 10.59
C TYR A 437 13.72 3.76 11.18
N PRO A 438 12.71 3.06 11.69
CA PRO A 438 12.88 1.71 12.21
C PRO A 438 13.30 0.76 11.09
N LEU A 439 14.33 -0.05 11.35
CA LEU A 439 14.73 -1.15 10.50
C LEU A 439 15.14 -2.34 11.36
N VAL A 440 14.29 -3.36 11.40
CA VAL A 440 14.60 -4.64 12.05
C VAL A 440 15.03 -5.64 10.99
N VAL A 441 16.12 -6.35 11.24
CA VAL A 441 16.71 -7.37 10.38
C VAL A 441 16.75 -8.68 11.16
N SER A 442 15.94 -9.66 10.76
CA SER A 442 15.74 -10.91 11.49
C SER A 442 16.22 -12.12 10.68
N PHE A 443 16.86 -13.05 11.39
CA PHE A 443 17.37 -14.33 10.88
C PHE A 443 16.74 -15.53 11.61
N GLN A 444 15.50 -15.39 12.11
CA GLN A 444 14.81 -16.46 12.83
C GLN A 444 14.61 -17.72 11.97
N GLN A 445 14.41 -17.54 10.66
CA GLN A 445 14.20 -18.65 9.72
C GLN A 445 15.51 -18.98 8.97
N PRO A 446 15.97 -20.25 8.98
CA PRO A 446 17.19 -20.65 8.27
C PRO A 446 17.13 -20.28 6.79
N GLY A 447 18.21 -19.68 6.28
CA GLY A 447 18.29 -19.28 4.87
C GLY A 447 17.43 -18.08 4.48
N ARG A 448 16.70 -17.46 5.41
CA ARG A 448 15.92 -16.24 5.16
C ARG A 448 16.49 -15.04 5.91
N LEU A 449 16.31 -13.88 5.30
CA LEU A 449 16.56 -12.57 5.89
C LEU A 449 15.26 -11.79 5.84
N VAL A 450 14.70 -11.50 6.99
CA VAL A 450 13.42 -10.83 7.13
C VAL A 450 13.68 -9.38 7.54
N MET A 451 13.19 -8.42 6.78
CA MET A 451 13.25 -7.00 7.11
C MET A 451 11.87 -6.50 7.54
N ASN A 452 11.84 -5.76 8.65
CA ASN A 452 10.64 -5.23 9.29
C ASN A 452 9.54 -6.29 9.52
N PRO A 453 9.80 -7.33 10.35
CA PRO A 453 8.83 -8.38 10.62
C PRO A 453 7.47 -7.82 11.07
N GLY A 454 6.38 -8.50 10.71
CA GLY A 454 4.99 -8.08 10.93
C GLY A 454 4.32 -7.66 9.63
N HIS A 455 3.42 -6.67 9.66
CA HIS A 455 2.69 -6.27 8.45
C HIS A 455 3.64 -5.89 7.30
N TRP A 456 4.67 -5.09 7.52
CA TRP A 456 5.50 -4.58 6.41
C TRP A 456 6.71 -5.46 6.10
N GLU A 457 6.61 -6.75 6.42
CA GLU A 457 7.67 -7.72 6.24
C GLU A 457 8.14 -7.78 4.78
N GLN A 458 9.45 -7.86 4.60
CA GLN A 458 10.11 -8.13 3.32
C GLN A 458 11.06 -9.29 3.52
N ILE A 459 11.01 -10.26 2.60
CA ILE A 459 11.75 -11.51 2.80
C ILE A 459 12.74 -11.75 1.68
N GLY A 460 14.02 -11.84 2.06
CA GLY A 460 15.12 -12.20 1.19
C GLY A 460 15.51 -13.66 1.41
N THR A 461 15.78 -14.38 0.32
CA THR A 461 16.24 -15.77 0.37
C THR A 461 17.74 -15.83 0.11
N ARG A 462 18.46 -16.62 0.92
CA ARG A 462 19.90 -16.81 0.74
C ARG A 462 20.18 -17.52 -0.59
N LYS A 463 21.16 -17.01 -1.33
CA LYS A 463 21.67 -17.64 -2.54
C LYS A 463 22.35 -18.97 -2.20
N GLY A 464 21.90 -20.06 -2.81
CA GLY A 464 22.49 -21.40 -2.66
C GLY A 464 21.80 -22.34 -1.66
N THR A 465 20.76 -21.90 -0.94
CA THR A 465 19.88 -22.81 -0.19
C THR A 465 18.82 -23.41 -1.14
N ARG A 466 18.82 -24.73 -1.34
CA ARG A 466 17.68 -25.45 -1.94
C ARG A 466 16.54 -25.47 -0.92
N ARG A 467 15.29 -25.26 -1.35
CA ARG A 467 14.12 -25.69 -0.56
C ARG A 467 14.26 -27.21 -0.41
N SER A 468 14.26 -27.70 0.83
CA SER A 468 13.76 -29.05 1.08
C SER A 468 12.25 -28.95 0.88
N ASP A 469 11.76 -29.56 -0.20
CA ASP A 469 10.34 -29.63 -0.54
C ASP A 469 9.49 -30.24 0.59
#